data_AF-A0A0F9UIU1-F1
#
_entry.id   AF-A0A0F9UIU1-F1
#
_cell.length_a   1.000
_cell.length_b   1.000
_cell.length_c   1.000
_cell.angle_alpha   90.00
_cell.angle_beta   90.00
_cell.angle_gamma   90.00
#
_symmetry.space_group_name_H-M   'P 1'
#
loop_
_entity.id
_entity.type
_entity.pdbx_description
1 polymer ?
#
loop_
_entity_poly.entity_id
_entity_poly.type
_entity_poly.pdbx_seq_one_letter_code
_entity_poly.pdbx_strand_id
1 'polypeptide(L)' 'MVLNVIKMNGETTKYYVYETTSGRINIPKNVAKMLNWDHKDDIGVILKTIDGKQGLFLWKREKTK' A
#
# COMPACT_ATOMS: atom_id res chain seq x y z
N MET A 1 18.38 -25.74 3.07
CA MET A 1 17.13 -24.97 3.16
C MET A 1 17.43 -23.59 2.60
N VAL A 2 16.94 -23.26 1.40
CA VAL A 2 17.24 -21.97 0.75
C VAL A 2 16.18 -20.97 1.20
N LEU A 3 16.57 -19.94 1.95
CA LEU A 3 15.71 -18.79 2.18
C LEU A 3 15.54 -18.07 0.85
N ASN A 4 14.35 -18.21 0.24
CA ASN A 4 13.95 -17.33 -0.85
C ASN A 4 13.75 -15.93 -0.26
N VAL A 5 14.77 -15.08 -0.39
CA VAL A 5 14.65 -13.66 -0.11
C VAL A 5 13.74 -13.06 -1.19
N ILE A 6 12.52 -12.68 -0.83
CA ILE A 6 11.62 -11.97 -1.74
C ILE A 6 12.20 -10.57 -1.92
N LYS A 7 12.91 -10.35 -3.03
CA LYS A 7 13.36 -9.02 -3.41
C LYS A 7 12.11 -8.17 -3.69
N MET A 8 11.81 -7.23 -2.80
CA MET A 8 10.79 -6.22 -3.04
C MET A 8 11.28 -5.31 -4.17
N ASN A 9 10.80 -5.55 -5.39
CA ASN A 9 11.08 -4.72 -6.55
C ASN A 9 10.14 -3.50 -6.51
N GLY A 10 10.67 -2.32 -6.28
CA GLY A 10 9.90 -1.07 -6.26
C GLY A 10 10.78 0.14 -6.54
N GLU A 11 10.15 1.23 -6.97
CA GLU A 11 10.82 2.52 -7.14
C GLU A 11 10.81 3.31 -5.82
N THR A 12 11.93 3.96 -5.49
CA THR A 12 12.02 4.83 -4.32
C THR A 12 11.28 6.14 -4.59
N THR A 13 10.42 6.57 -3.66
CA THR A 13 9.73 7.86 -3.73
C THR A 13 9.89 8.65 -2.43
N LYS A 14 9.66 9.97 -2.50
CA LYS A 14 9.70 10.84 -1.31
C LYS A 14 8.39 10.72 -0.53
N TYR A 15 8.53 10.60 0.79
CA TYR A 15 7.42 10.66 1.73
C TYR A 15 7.15 12.11 2.16
N TYR A 16 5.87 12.48 2.25
CA TYR A 16 5.41 13.79 2.71
C TYR A 16 4.39 13.60 3.83
N VAL A 17 4.59 14.30 4.94
CA VAL A 17 3.68 14.31 6.11
C VAL A 17 2.74 15.50 6.00
N TYR A 18 1.46 15.29 6.33
CA TYR A 18 0.45 16.35 6.42
C TYR A 18 -0.31 16.24 7.75
N GLU A 19 -0.63 17.37 8.38
CA GLU A 19 -1.29 17.44 9.70
C GLU A 19 -2.82 17.19 9.66
N THR A 20 -3.32 16.49 8.63
CA THR A 20 -4.77 16.29 8.45
C THR A 20 -5.26 14.99 9.08
N THR A 21 -6.46 15.01 9.67
CA THR A 21 -7.10 13.85 10.33
C THR A 21 -7.51 12.72 9.38
N SER A 22 -7.60 12.99 8.07
CA SER A 22 -7.83 11.98 7.03
C SER A 22 -6.66 11.94 6.06
N GLY A 23 -6.02 10.78 5.93
CA GLY A 23 -4.90 10.58 5.02
C GLY A 23 -5.38 10.30 3.59
N ARG A 24 -4.96 11.11 2.62
CA ARG A 24 -5.11 10.78 1.20
C ARG A 24 -3.89 9.97 0.76
N ILE A 25 -4.11 8.80 0.16
CA ILE A 25 -3.04 8.02 -0.48
C ILE A 25 -3.16 8.21 -1.98
N ASN A 26 -2.13 8.79 -2.59
CA ASN A 26 -2.05 8.94 -4.04
C ASN A 26 -1.38 7.70 -4.64
N ILE A 27 -2.14 6.91 -5.38
CA ILE A 27 -1.65 5.73 -6.10
C ILE A 27 -1.61 6.05 -7.60
N PRO A 28 -0.50 5.79 -8.31
CA PRO A 28 -0.45 5.92 -9.77
C PRO A 28 -1.58 5.13 -10.45
N LYS A 29 -2.20 5.73 -11.49
CA LYS A 29 -3.38 5.14 -12.15
C LYS A 29 -3.14 3.73 -12.70
N ASN A 30 -1.94 3.44 -13.18
CA ASN A 30 -1.56 2.11 -13.66
C ASN A 30 -1.56 1.07 -12.52
N VAL A 31 -1.03 1.42 -11.34
CA VAL A 31 -1.03 0.54 -10.16
C VAL A 31 -2.46 0.30 -9.67
N ALA A 32 -3.28 1.35 -9.59
CA ALA A 32 -4.69 1.22 -9.20
C ALA A 32 -5.46 0.28 -10.13
N LYS A 33 -5.26 0.40 -11.46
CA LYS A 33 -5.85 -0.52 -12.45
C LYS A 33 -5.41 -1.97 -12.25
N MET A 34 -4.11 -2.22 -11.99
CA MET A 34 -3.60 -3.57 -11.75
C MET A 34 -4.19 -4.22 -10.49
N LEU A 35 -4.51 -3.41 -9.48
CA LEU A 35 -5.12 -3.87 -8.23
C LEU A 35 -6.66 -3.90 -8.27
N ASN A 36 -7.28 -3.54 -9.41
CA ASN A 36 -8.72 -3.39 -9.57
C ASN A 36 -9.35 -2.41 -8.54
N TRP A 37 -8.66 -1.30 -8.31
CA TRP A 37 -9.11 -0.22 -7.44
C TRP A 37 -9.66 0.93 -8.28
N ASP A 38 -10.80 1.45 -7.85
CA ASP A 38 -11.49 2.59 -8.43
C ASP A 38 -11.25 3.85 -7.59
N HIS A 39 -11.55 5.00 -8.18
CA HIS A 39 -11.45 6.27 -7.49
C HIS A 39 -12.44 6.32 -6.30
N LYS A 40 -11.92 6.67 -5.11
CA LYS A 40 -12.66 6.73 -3.83
C LYS A 40 -13.07 5.37 -3.27
N ASP A 41 -12.45 4.28 -3.71
CA ASP A 41 -12.52 3.04 -2.95
C ASP A 41 -11.95 3.24 -1.54
N ASP A 42 -12.59 2.61 -0.57
CA ASP A 42 -12.06 2.55 0.79
C ASP A 42 -10.83 1.63 0.82
N ILE A 43 -9.69 2.19 1.20
CA ILE A 43 -8.43 1.46 1.29
C ILE A 43 -8.08 1.25 2.76
N GLY A 44 -7.94 -0.02 3.16
CA GLY A 44 -7.36 -0.40 4.44
C GLY A 44 -5.85 -0.20 4.45
N VAL A 45 -5.32 0.27 5.58
CA VAL A 45 -3.89 0.49 5.80
C VAL A 45 -3.48 -0.24 7.07
N ILE A 46 -2.45 -1.09 6.98
CA ILE A 46 -1.84 -1.76 8.15
C ILE A 46 -0.33 -1.69 8.07
N LEU A 47 0.31 -1.64 9.23
CA LEU A 47 1.75 -1.79 9.36
C LEU A 47 2.08 -3.27 9.56
N LYS A 48 3.00 -3.79 8.75
CA LYS A 48 3.50 -5.17 8.86
C LYS A 48 5.01 -5.21 8.71
N THR A 49 5.64 -6.16 9.39
CA THR A 49 7.06 -6.46 9.22
C THR A 49 7.21 -7.65 8.28
N ILE A 50 7.95 -7.47 7.18
CA ILE A 50 8.28 -8.52 6.20
C ILE A 50 9.80 -8.48 6.02
N ASP A 51 10.47 -9.63 6.17
CA ASP A 51 11.94 -9.76 6.06
C ASP A 51 12.71 -8.73 6.92
N GLY A 52 12.24 -8.51 8.16
CA GLY A 52 12.85 -7.57 9.10
C GLY A 52 12.62 -6.10 8.77
N LYS A 53 11.87 -5.79 7.69
CA LYS A 53 11.54 -4.42 7.29
C LYS A 53 10.09 -4.12 7.62
N GLN A 54 9.85 -2.99 8.29
CA GLN A 54 8.50 -2.49 8.52
C GLN A 54 7.98 -1.81 7.26
N GLY A 55 6.79 -2.18 6.81
CA GLY A 55 6.15 -1.65 5.61
C GLY A 55 4.68 -1.32 5.83
N LEU A 56 4.15 -0.46 4.95
CA LEU A 56 2.73 -0.18 4.82
C LEU A 56 2.14 -1.18 3.84
N PHE A 57 1.11 -1.90 4.27
CA PHE A 57 0.33 -2.77 3.42
C PHE A 57 -1.05 -2.18 3.19
N LEU A 58 -1.46 -2.14 1.93
CA LEU A 58 -2.71 -1.55 1.47
C LEU A 58 -3.60 -2.63 0.85
N TRP A 59 -4.89 -2.61 1.14
CA TRP A 59 -5.87 -3.48 0.49
C TRP A 59 -7.20 -2.77 0.30
N LYS A 60 -7.95 -3.16 -0.74
CA LYS A 60 -9.31 -2.67 -0.97
C LYS A 60 -10.22 -3.24 0.13
N ARG A 61 -10.88 -2.36 0.88
CA ARG A 61 -11.86 -2.77 1.88
C ARG A 61 -13.11 -3.22 1.17
N GLU A 62 -13.61 -4.39 1.52
CA GLU A 62 -14.89 -4.86 1.03
C GLU A 62 -16.01 -4.03 1.67
N LYS A 63 -17.01 -3.66 0.87
CA LYS A 63 -18.22 -3.03 1.41
C LYS A 63 -18.99 -4.11 2.16
N THR A 64 -19.07 -3.98 3.48
CA THR A 64 -20.00 -4.79 4.28
C THR A 64 -21.40 -4.52 3.74
N LYS A 65 -22.06 -5.54 3.21
CA LYS A 65 -23.47 -5.47 2.80
C LYS A 65 -24.38 -5.37 4.02
#